data_AF-V9W2F2-F1
#
_entry.id   AF-V9W2F2-F1
#
_cell.length_a   1.000
_cell.length_b   1.000
_cell.length_c   1.000
_cell.angle_alpha   90.00
_cell.angle_beta   90.00
_cell.angle_gamma   90.00
#
_symmetry.space_group_name_H-M   'P 1'
#
loop_
_entity.id
_entity.type
_entity.pdbx_description
1 polymer ?
#
loop_
_entity_poly.entity_id
_entity_poly.type
_entity_poly.pdbx_seq_one_letter_code
_entity_poly.pdbx_strand_id
1 'polypeptide(L)'
;MLITVTHDLTSAFPAKAIRGMKGWELVPLMCSMEIPVPGSLERCIRMMVLTNTGKNQNEIRHIYLKTAKKLRPDILELTAK
;
A
#
# COMPACT_ATOMS: atom_id res chain seq x y z
N MET A 1 6.02 -4.42 -7.81
CA MET A 1 5.23 -3.82 -6.71
C MET A 1 5.49 -4.61 -5.44
N LEU A 2 5.72 -3.90 -4.33
CA LEU A 2 5.90 -4.50 -3.01
C LEU A 2 4.63 -4.30 -2.17
N ILE A 3 4.17 -5.36 -1.51
CA ILE A 3 3.05 -5.31 -0.58
C ILE A 3 3.54 -5.78 0.78
N THR A 4 3.29 -5.01 1.84
CA THR A 4 3.54 -5.46 3.22
C THR A 4 2.23 -5.67 3.96
N VAL A 5 2.22 -6.65 4.86
CA VAL A 5 1.08 -6.93 5.74
C VAL A 5 1.54 -6.98 7.19
N THR A 6 0.68 -6.55 8.10
CA THR A 6 0.92 -6.75 9.54
C THR A 6 0.79 -8.22 9.92
N HIS A 7 1.45 -8.60 11.02
CA HIS A 7 1.59 -9.99 11.46
C HIS A 7 0.29 -10.68 11.86
N ASP A 8 -0.76 -9.90 12.09
CA ASP A 8 -2.11 -10.34 12.41
C ASP A 8 -2.96 -10.67 11.14
N LEU A 9 -2.40 -10.57 9.93
CA LEU A 9 -3.06 -10.93 8.67
C LEU A 9 -2.40 -12.16 8.02
N THR A 10 -3.06 -13.32 8.11
CA THR A 10 -2.51 -14.61 7.63
C THR A 10 -3.45 -15.37 6.70
N SER A 11 -4.66 -14.86 6.43
CA SER A 11 -5.70 -15.61 5.71
C SER A 11 -5.49 -15.72 4.20
N ALA A 12 -4.74 -14.81 3.58
CA ALA A 12 -4.48 -14.81 2.15
C ALA A 12 -3.28 -13.94 1.76
N PHE A 13 -2.66 -14.24 0.61
CA PHE A 13 -1.68 -13.35 -0.01
C PHE A 13 -2.38 -12.18 -0.73
N PRO A 14 -2.08 -10.91 -0.39
CA PRO A 14 -2.67 -9.76 -1.07
C PRO A 14 -2.40 -9.73 -2.58
N ALA A 15 -1.23 -10.22 -3.02
CA ALA A 15 -0.88 -10.30 -4.42
C ALA A 15 -1.88 -11.10 -5.26
N LYS A 16 -2.64 -12.03 -4.65
CA LYS A 16 -3.69 -12.79 -5.35
C LYS A 16 -4.78 -11.86 -5.91
N ALA A 17 -5.15 -10.81 -5.19
CA ALA A 17 -6.15 -9.85 -5.66
C ALA A 17 -5.64 -9.08 -6.90
N ILE A 18 -4.37 -8.69 -6.89
CA ILE A 18 -3.75 -7.92 -7.97
C ILE A 18 -3.62 -8.75 -9.24
N ARG A 19 -3.21 -10.02 -9.11
CA ARG A 19 -3.12 -10.95 -10.26
C ARG A 19 -4.46 -11.21 -10.94
N GLY A 20 -5.57 -11.02 -10.24
CA GLY A 20 -6.91 -11.14 -10.81
C GLY A 20 -7.39 -9.89 -11.56
N MET A 21 -6.63 -8.79 -11.53
CA MET A 21 -7.00 -7.57 -12.23
C MET A 21 -6.56 -7.64 -13.70
N LYS A 22 -7.49 -7.34 -14.61
CA LYS A 22 -7.21 -7.25 -16.05
C LYS A 22 -6.10 -6.24 -16.33
N GLY A 23 -5.07 -6.64 -17.06
CA GLY A 23 -3.93 -5.80 -17.45
C GLY A 23 -2.77 -5.77 -16.44
N TRP A 24 -2.84 -6.57 -15.37
CA TRP A 24 -1.80 -6.66 -14.33
C TRP A 24 -1.08 -8.00 -14.30
N GLU A 25 -1.34 -8.87 -15.28
CA GLU A 25 -0.91 -10.27 -15.31
C GLU A 25 0.62 -10.41 -15.29
N LEU A 26 1.34 -9.44 -15.89
CA LEU A 26 2.80 -9.45 -16.02
C LEU A 26 3.51 -8.55 -15.00
N VAL A 27 2.78 -7.85 -14.13
CA VAL A 27 3.43 -6.97 -13.15
C VAL A 27 4.12 -7.82 -12.08
N PRO A 28 5.43 -7.64 -11.82
CA PRO A 28 6.12 -8.39 -10.78
C PRO A 28 5.61 -7.97 -9.39
N LEU A 29 5.19 -8.93 -8.58
CA LEU A 29 4.63 -8.72 -7.25
C LEU A 29 5.46 -9.44 -6.19
N MET A 30 5.72 -8.76 -5.07
CA MET A 30 6.37 -9.33 -3.89
C MET A 30 5.55 -8.99 -2.64
N CYS A 31 5.40 -9.96 -1.74
CA CYS A 31 4.81 -9.75 -0.43
C CYS A 31 5.89 -9.89 0.66
N SER A 32 5.80 -9.07 1.71
CA SER A 32 6.63 -9.16 2.91
C SER A 32 5.79 -8.95 4.16
N MET A 33 6.33 -9.34 5.30
CA MET A 33 5.82 -8.94 6.60
C MET A 33 6.28 -7.53 6.91
N GLU A 34 5.38 -6.73 7.48
CA GLU A 34 5.71 -5.45 8.09
C GLU A 34 6.33 -5.66 9.47
N ILE A 35 7.20 -4.75 9.88
CA ILE A 35 7.78 -4.76 11.22
C ILE A 35 6.67 -4.71 12.31
N PRO A 36 6.66 -5.65 13.29
CA PRO A 36 5.61 -5.72 14.31
C PRO A 36 5.89 -4.73 15.45
N VAL A 37 5.75 -3.42 15.18
CA VAL A 37 5.95 -2.37 16.18
C VAL A 37 4.77 -2.35 17.18
N PRO A 38 5.00 -2.45 18.50
CA PRO A 38 3.93 -2.37 19.50
C PRO A 38 3.12 -1.07 19.38
N GLY A 39 1.80 -1.16 19.48
CA GLY A 39 0.89 -0.01 19.34
C GLY A 39 0.74 0.52 17.91
N SER A 40 1.38 -0.12 16.92
CA SER A 40 1.19 0.23 15.51
C SER A 40 -0.16 -0.24 14.97
N LEU A 41 -0.51 0.26 13.79
CA LEU A 41 -1.80 -0.03 13.18
C LEU A 41 -1.94 -1.51 12.79
N GLU A 42 -2.85 -2.21 13.45
CA GLU A 42 -3.27 -3.58 13.17
C GLU A 42 -4.03 -3.73 11.85
N ARG A 43 -4.05 -4.97 11.33
CA ARG A 43 -4.78 -5.39 10.12
C ARG A 43 -4.55 -4.46 8.93
N CYS A 44 -3.29 -4.07 8.74
CA CYS A 44 -2.89 -3.09 7.74
C CYS A 44 -2.18 -3.77 6.56
N ILE A 45 -2.61 -3.41 5.35
CA ILE A 45 -1.95 -3.78 4.09
C ILE A 45 -1.38 -2.48 3.50
N ARG A 46 -0.08 -2.47 3.19
CA ARG A 46 0.59 -1.34 2.55
C ARG A 46 1.11 -1.74 1.18
N MET A 47 1.10 -0.79 0.26
CA MET A 47 1.53 -1.02 -1.12
C MET A 47 2.54 0.03 -1.53
N MET A 48 3.67 -0.42 -2.05
CA MET A 48 4.65 0.43 -2.73
C MET A 48 4.63 0.10 -4.22
N VAL A 49 4.15 1.07 -4.99
CA VAL A 49 4.02 0.97 -6.45
C VAL A 49 5.16 1.73 -7.10
N LEU A 50 6.07 1.01 -7.73
CA LEU A 50 7.07 1.60 -8.60
C LEU A 50 6.45 1.72 -9.99
N THR A 51 6.37 2.93 -10.53
CA THR A 51 5.81 3.21 -11.84
C THR A 51 6.71 4.17 -12.60
N ASN A 52 6.83 3.95 -13.90
CA ASN A 52 7.41 4.95 -14.79
C ASN A 52 6.34 6.02 -15.03
N THR A 53 6.67 7.28 -14.80
CA THR A 53 5.74 8.41 -14.93
C THR A 53 6.51 9.68 -15.25
N GLY A 54 5.89 10.59 -16.00
CA GLY A 54 6.42 11.94 -16.22
C GLY A 54 6.06 12.94 -15.11
N LYS A 55 5.31 12.49 -14.09
CA LYS A 55 4.91 13.33 -12.95
C LYS A 55 6.08 13.59 -12.00
N ASN A 56 6.13 14.80 -11.46
CA ASN A 56 7.00 15.15 -10.36
C ASN A 56 6.51 14.50 -9.05
N GLN A 57 7.41 14.44 -8.06
CA GLN A 57 7.15 13.80 -6.77
C GLN A 57 5.93 14.38 -6.02
N ASN A 58 5.75 15.70 -6.07
CA ASN A 58 4.63 16.41 -5.42
C ASN A 58 3.28 16.22 -6.14
N GLU A 59 3.27 15.69 -7.36
CA GLU A 59 2.06 15.36 -8.12
C GLU A 59 1.56 13.94 -7.82
N ILE A 60 2.35 13.15 -7.09
CA ILE A 60 1.98 11.79 -6.71
C ILE A 60 0.96 11.83 -5.59
N ARG A 61 -0.20 11.23 -5.84
CA ARG A 61 -1.28 11.09 -4.85
C ARG A 61 -1.14 9.77 -4.10
N HIS A 62 -0.65 9.83 -2.88
CA HIS A 62 -0.59 8.68 -1.99
C HIS A 62 -1.96 8.44 -1.35
N ILE A 63 -2.45 7.20 -1.43
CA ILE A 63 -3.82 6.86 -1.02
C ILE A 63 -3.80 6.15 0.33
N TYR A 64 -4.52 6.71 1.31
CA TYR A 64 -4.73 6.09 2.63
C TYR A 64 -6.23 5.89 2.87
N LEU A 65 -6.64 4.65 3.08
CA LEU A 65 -8.04 4.26 3.25
C LEU A 65 -8.31 3.77 4.68
N LYS A 66 -9.60 3.80 5.09
CA LYS A 66 -10.06 3.29 6.38
C LYS A 66 -9.24 3.87 7.55
N THR A 67 -8.80 3.03 8.48
CA THR A 67 -7.96 3.40 9.63
C THR A 67 -6.54 3.79 9.25
N ALA A 68 -6.05 3.40 8.07
CA ALA A 68 -4.72 3.76 7.58
C ALA A 68 -4.57 5.26 7.28
N LYS A 69 -5.68 6.01 7.21
CA LYS A 69 -5.67 7.49 7.18
C LYS A 69 -4.87 8.11 8.34
N LYS A 70 -4.80 7.42 9.49
CA LYS A 70 -4.05 7.86 10.67
C LYS A 70 -2.53 7.78 10.49
N LEU A 71 -2.03 7.05 9.49
CA LEU A 71 -0.58 6.86 9.31
C LEU A 71 0.13 8.10 8.79
N ARG A 72 -0.55 8.94 7.99
CA ARG A 72 0.00 10.15 7.37
C ARG A 72 -1.06 11.26 7.31
N PRO A 73 -1.44 11.83 8.46
CA PRO A 73 -2.40 12.95 8.48
C PRO A 73 -1.90 14.13 7.63
N ASP A 74 -0.59 14.36 7.61
CA ASP A 74 0.10 15.39 6.84
C ASP A 74 -0.10 15.27 5.32
N ILE A 75 -0.12 14.04 4.77
CA ILE A 75 -0.33 13.83 3.32
C ILE A 75 -1.80 14.03 2.94
N LEU A 76 -2.73 13.65 3.81
CA LEU A 76 -4.16 13.81 3.52
C LEU A 76 -4.51 15.29 3.36
N GLU A 77 -3.88 16.17 4.13
CA GLU A 77 -4.03 17.62 3.97
C GLU A 77 -3.42 18.14 2.66
N LEU A 78 -2.26 17.62 2.26
CA LEU A 78 -1.57 18.03 1.02
C LEU A 78 -2.30 17.57 -0.26
N THR A 79 -3.07 16.49 -0.19
CA THR A 79 -3.76 15.88 -1.35
C THR A 79 -5.26 16.13 -1.40
N ALA A 80 -5.83 16.85 -0.41
CA ALA A 80 -7.24 17.25 -0.37
C ALA A 80 -7.56 18.52 -1.17
N LYS A 81 -6.59 19.10 -1.88
CA LYS A 81 -6.76 20.18 -2.87
C LYS A 81 -6.80 19.61 -4.29
#